data_AF-A0A3P7M9V2-F1
#
_entry.id   AF-A0A3P7M9V2-F1
#
_cell.length_a   1.000
_cell.length_b   1.000
_cell.length_c   1.000
_cell.angle_alpha   90.00
_cell.angle_beta   90.00
_cell.angle_gamma   90.00
#
_symmetry.space_group_name_H-M   'P 1'
#
loop_
_entity.id
_entity.type
_entity.pdbx_description
1 polymer ?
#
loop_
_entity_poly.entity_id
_entity_poly.type
_entity_poly.pdbx_seq_one_letter_code
_entity_poly.pdbx_strand_id
1 'polypeptide(L)'
;DVTGPPAPYVEPQLTDLGRLVAQLPLDPQLARLLLFGVVLKCLNPVVTLVAALSHRDPFILALSEEREQSNRQRDSFGKRDFSDHITLIRAFNEFNEKSAKEVTAFCRANYLSLPAMRMIAGIRRQLIIELRRVRMITYDGDPLNALRDATYNKYSSCWPMVQAAIVAGCYPGIGFVRAGNKLKKIRTSTEAAATLHPSSVIKRQVLTASKRSEVINQYVTEDSEDPVIEYLAFHELAKIDEGLTLRTVTVVPPCAVVLFAGSMRLKKSTIQNFNITDPDSEDEGEVDEDAPSRDVVYPIEHWIGVRATYSVRFHVLFIFRSFFAVFFVNVEIIICFKSWHRLYCHPLPTRFLSGYGLS
;
A
#
# COMPACT_ATOMS: atom_id res chain seq x y z
N ASP A 1 -34.69 22.93 -26.49
CA ASP A 1 -33.75 24.02 -26.19
C ASP A 1 -32.73 23.63 -25.14
N VAL A 2 -31.52 23.28 -25.59
CA VAL A 2 -30.35 23.05 -24.73
C VAL A 2 -29.50 24.32 -24.80
N THR A 3 -30.01 25.42 -24.23
CA THR A 3 -29.31 26.71 -24.15
C THR A 3 -29.41 27.27 -22.73
N GLY A 4 -29.10 26.42 -21.74
CA GLY A 4 -28.73 26.91 -20.42
C GLY A 4 -27.30 27.47 -20.49
N PRO A 5 -26.99 28.58 -19.80
CA PRO A 5 -25.61 29.04 -19.69
C PRO A 5 -24.73 27.90 -19.13
N PRO A 6 -23.49 27.73 -19.65
CA PRO A 6 -22.58 26.75 -19.08
C PRO A 6 -22.46 27.01 -17.57
N ALA A 7 -22.57 25.95 -16.77
CA ALA A 7 -22.41 26.06 -15.33
C ALA A 7 -21.12 26.84 -15.04
N PRO A 8 -21.13 27.82 -14.12
CA PRO A 8 -19.96 28.64 -13.85
C PRO A 8 -18.79 27.73 -13.51
N TYR A 9 -17.64 27.98 -14.14
CA TYR A 9 -16.41 27.28 -13.83
C TYR A 9 -16.05 27.58 -12.37
N VAL A 10 -16.34 26.63 -11.49
CA VAL A 10 -15.94 26.69 -10.09
C VAL A 10 -14.48 26.27 -10.04
N GLU A 11 -13.59 27.20 -9.69
CA GLU A 11 -12.19 26.85 -9.48
C GLU A 11 -12.08 25.73 -8.43
N PRO A 12 -11.29 24.68 -8.71
CA PRO A 12 -11.14 23.56 -7.79
C PRO A 12 -10.52 24.07 -6.49
N GLN A 13 -11.28 24.01 -5.40
CA GLN A 13 -10.79 24.40 -4.09
C GLN A 13 -9.82 23.33 -3.55
N LEU A 14 -8.70 23.81 -2.99
CA LEU A 14 -7.72 22.94 -2.35
C LEU A 14 -8.36 22.25 -1.13
N THR A 15 -8.28 20.92 -1.10
CA THR A 15 -8.73 20.11 0.04
C THR A 15 -7.78 20.29 1.24
N ASP A 16 -8.21 19.94 2.45
CA ASP A 16 -7.34 20.05 3.64
C ASP A 16 -6.13 19.11 3.56
N LEU A 17 -6.32 17.91 3.02
CA LEU A 17 -5.19 17.04 2.65
C LEU A 17 -4.28 17.72 1.62
N GLY A 18 -4.83 18.39 0.61
CA GLY A 18 -4.06 19.18 -0.37
C GLY A 18 -3.25 20.30 0.28
N ARG A 19 -3.82 20.99 1.27
CA ARG A 19 -3.12 22.02 2.07
C ARG A 19 -1.96 21.44 2.87
N LEU A 20 -2.11 20.25 3.45
CA LEU A 20 -1.02 19.57 4.18
C LEU A 20 0.08 19.08 3.22
N VAL A 21 -0.31 18.47 2.09
CA VAL A 21 0.63 18.00 1.07
C VAL A 21 1.45 19.15 0.49
N ALA A 22 0.82 20.29 0.18
CA ALA A 22 1.49 21.47 -0.36
C ALA A 22 2.53 22.09 0.59
N GLN A 23 2.47 21.78 1.90
CA GLN A 23 3.44 22.26 2.88
C GLN A 23 4.68 21.39 2.97
N LEU A 24 4.66 20.15 2.46
CA LEU A 24 5.79 19.22 2.54
C LEU A 24 6.70 19.37 1.31
N PRO A 25 8.04 19.29 1.45
CA PRO A 25 8.99 19.37 0.33
C PRO A 25 9.10 18.03 -0.41
N LEU A 26 7.97 17.51 -0.89
CA LEU A 26 7.84 16.21 -1.52
C LEU A 26 6.87 16.29 -2.70
N ASP A 27 7.04 15.38 -3.66
CA ASP A 27 6.01 15.15 -4.67
C ASP A 27 4.68 14.75 -4.01
N PRO A 28 3.52 15.16 -4.56
CA PRO A 28 2.22 14.92 -3.92
C PRO A 28 1.95 13.47 -3.54
N GLN A 29 2.39 12.50 -4.36
CA GLN A 29 2.23 11.07 -4.08
C GLN A 29 3.05 10.62 -2.85
N LEU A 30 4.29 11.11 -2.74
CA LEU A 30 5.20 10.79 -1.63
C LEU A 30 4.79 11.50 -0.34
N ALA A 31 4.33 12.75 -0.45
CA ALA A 31 3.74 13.49 0.67
C ALA A 31 2.50 12.74 1.20
N ARG A 32 1.62 12.29 0.31
CA ARG A 32 0.43 11.51 0.67
C ARG A 32 0.83 10.20 1.36
N LEU A 33 1.77 9.44 0.78
CA LEU A 33 2.33 8.23 1.40
C LEU A 33 2.82 8.50 2.83
N LEU A 34 3.61 9.56 3.03
CA LEU A 34 4.16 9.93 4.33
C LEU A 34 3.07 10.24 5.36
N LEU A 35 2.06 11.04 4.97
CA LEU A 35 0.94 11.39 5.83
C LEU A 35 0.14 10.14 6.24
N PHE A 36 -0.16 9.25 5.29
CA PHE A 36 -0.84 7.98 5.61
C PHE A 36 0.01 7.08 6.53
N GLY A 37 1.34 7.14 6.48
CA GLY A 37 2.21 6.47 7.45
C GLY A 37 2.00 6.95 8.89
N VAL A 38 1.76 8.25 9.10
CA VAL A 38 1.43 8.81 10.42
C VAL A 38 0.04 8.34 10.86
N VAL A 39 -0.97 8.49 9.99
CA VAL A 39 -2.37 8.15 10.28
C VAL A 39 -2.53 6.67 10.60
N LEU A 40 -1.87 5.80 9.83
CA LEU A 40 -1.91 4.35 10.03
C LEU A 40 -0.95 3.86 11.12
N LYS A 41 -0.24 4.78 11.79
CA LYS A 41 0.72 4.53 12.86
C LYS A 41 1.81 3.51 12.46
N CYS A 42 2.28 3.63 11.23
CA CYS A 42 3.39 2.87 10.66
C CYS A 42 4.47 3.81 10.13
N LEU A 43 4.76 4.89 10.87
CA LEU A 43 5.61 6.00 10.41
C LEU A 43 7.03 5.56 10.04
N ASN A 44 7.69 4.76 10.87
CA ASN A 44 9.11 4.40 10.71
C ASN A 44 9.42 3.67 9.37
N PRO A 45 8.71 2.59 8.98
CA PRO A 45 8.93 1.99 7.67
C PRO A 45 8.51 2.93 6.52
N VAL A 46 7.43 3.71 6.69
CA VAL A 46 6.92 4.59 5.64
C VAL A 46 7.85 5.78 5.37
N VAL A 47 8.38 6.45 6.40
CA VAL A 47 9.33 7.56 6.20
C VAL A 47 10.64 7.08 5.58
N THR A 48 11.08 5.87 5.91
CA THR A 48 12.22 5.21 5.28
C THR A 48 11.95 4.99 3.79
N LEU A 49 10.77 4.48 3.45
CA LEU A 49 10.36 4.26 2.08
C LEU A 49 10.27 5.56 1.30
N VAL A 50 9.60 6.58 1.84
CA VAL A 50 9.48 7.90 1.21
C VAL A 50 10.84 8.52 0.96
N ALA A 51 11.76 8.44 1.92
CA ALA A 51 13.12 8.92 1.76
C ALA A 51 13.88 8.17 0.65
N ALA A 52 13.69 6.85 0.55
CA ALA A 52 14.28 6.03 -0.49
C ALA A 52 13.72 6.34 -1.88
N LEU A 53 12.41 6.58 -2.00
CA LEU A 53 11.76 6.93 -3.27
C LEU A 53 12.00 8.38 -3.71
N SER A 54 12.24 9.29 -2.76
CA SER A 54 12.61 10.69 -3.04
C SER A 54 14.05 10.82 -3.55
N HIS A 55 14.81 9.73 -3.54
CA HIS A 55 16.17 9.65 -4.05
C HIS A 55 16.27 8.51 -5.09
N ARG A 56 17.46 8.35 -5.68
CA ARG A 56 17.71 7.23 -6.61
C ARG A 56 17.70 5.88 -5.88
N ASP A 57 17.31 4.82 -6.60
CA ASP A 57 17.39 3.43 -6.12
C ASP A 57 18.82 3.15 -5.61
N PRO A 58 18.99 2.74 -4.33
CA PRO A 58 20.31 2.49 -3.75
C PRO A 58 20.97 1.22 -4.28
N PHE A 59 20.22 0.31 -4.92
CA PHE A 59 20.77 -0.91 -5.50
C PHE A 59 21.57 -0.61 -6.78
N ILE A 60 22.82 -1.06 -6.80
CA ILE A 60 23.73 -0.93 -7.93
C ILE A 60 23.45 -2.06 -8.91
N LEU A 61 23.14 -1.70 -10.16
CA LEU A 61 23.07 -2.63 -11.27
C LEU A 61 24.49 -3.05 -11.65
N ALA A 62 24.90 -4.23 -11.19
CA ALA A 62 26.18 -4.80 -11.57
C ALA A 62 26.18 -5.22 -13.05
N LEU A 63 27.33 -5.07 -13.72
CA LEU A 63 27.50 -5.42 -15.14
C LEU A 63 27.83 -6.91 -15.30
N SER A 64 27.50 -7.44 -16.49
CA SER A 64 27.87 -8.78 -16.98
C SER A 64 27.74 -9.90 -15.93
N GLU A 65 28.85 -10.39 -15.41
CA GLU A 65 28.95 -11.63 -14.61
C GLU A 65 28.36 -11.47 -13.20
N GLU A 66 28.43 -10.27 -12.63
CA GLU A 66 27.94 -10.01 -11.27
C GLU A 66 26.44 -9.67 -11.22
N ARG A 67 25.79 -9.54 -12.38
CA ARG A 67 24.37 -9.17 -12.46
C ARG A 67 23.47 -10.15 -11.73
N GLU A 68 23.72 -11.45 -11.87
CA GLU A 68 22.93 -12.47 -11.18
C GLU A 68 23.14 -12.41 -9.67
N GLN A 69 24.39 -12.20 -9.24
CA GLN A 69 24.73 -12.07 -7.82
C GLN A 69 24.08 -10.82 -7.19
N SER A 70 24.13 -9.67 -7.87
CA SER A 70 23.45 -8.44 -7.42
C SER A 70 21.93 -8.64 -7.29
N ASN A 71 21.31 -9.30 -8.27
CA ASN A 71 19.88 -9.64 -8.18
C ASN A 71 19.57 -10.57 -6.99
N ARG A 72 20.42 -11.57 -6.72
CA ARG A 72 20.27 -12.46 -5.56
C ARG A 72 20.38 -11.71 -4.24
N GLN A 73 21.29 -10.74 -4.13
CA GLN A 73 21.39 -9.89 -2.94
C GLN A 73 20.17 -8.97 -2.79
N ARG A 74 19.63 -8.40 -3.87
CA ARG A 74 18.37 -7.65 -3.81
C ARG A 74 17.20 -8.55 -3.39
N ASP A 75 17.13 -9.77 -3.90
CA ASP A 75 16.06 -10.73 -3.59
C ASP A 75 16.13 -11.24 -2.15
N SER A 76 17.33 -11.32 -1.55
CA SER A 76 17.48 -11.73 -0.15
C SER A 76 16.76 -10.78 0.82
N PHE A 77 16.77 -9.47 0.54
CA PHE A 77 15.97 -8.47 1.29
C PHE A 77 14.47 -8.62 1.02
N GLY A 78 14.09 -8.91 -0.22
CA GLY A 78 12.69 -9.05 -0.63
C GLY A 78 11.98 -10.29 -0.08
N LYS A 79 12.75 -11.29 0.37
CA LYS A 79 12.25 -12.59 0.85
C LYS A 79 11.21 -13.16 -0.12
N ARG A 80 10.00 -13.47 0.35
CA ARG A 80 8.86 -13.92 -0.47
C ARG A 80 7.61 -13.05 -0.20
N ASP A 81 7.81 -11.75 0.05
CA ASP A 81 6.72 -10.80 0.35
C ASP A 81 6.18 -10.08 -0.89
N PHE A 82 6.69 -10.39 -2.08
CA PHE A 82 6.25 -9.83 -3.35
C PHE A 82 6.14 -8.29 -3.35
N SER A 83 7.24 -7.63 -2.93
CA SER A 83 7.23 -6.18 -2.71
C SER A 83 8.62 -5.54 -2.84
N ASP A 84 8.80 -4.70 -3.86
CA ASP A 84 9.99 -3.86 -4.03
C ASP A 84 10.09 -2.80 -2.93
N HIS A 85 8.96 -2.21 -2.52
CA HIS A 85 8.92 -1.20 -1.46
C HIS A 85 9.43 -1.78 -0.13
N ILE A 86 8.97 -2.99 0.24
CA ILE A 86 9.43 -3.69 1.46
C ILE A 86 10.91 -4.06 1.36
N THR A 87 11.37 -4.43 0.16
CA THR A 87 12.79 -4.73 -0.12
C THR A 87 13.67 -3.52 0.20
N LEU A 88 13.28 -2.32 -0.26
CA LEU A 88 13.99 -1.07 0.03
C LEU A 88 14.02 -0.77 1.53
N ILE A 89 12.89 -0.92 2.23
CA ILE A 89 12.79 -0.71 3.68
C ILE A 89 13.78 -1.62 4.43
N ARG A 90 13.83 -2.91 4.08
CA ARG A 90 14.70 -3.88 4.76
C ARG A 90 16.18 -3.62 4.50
N ALA A 91 16.55 -3.36 3.25
CA ALA A 91 17.93 -3.01 2.92
C ALA A 91 18.41 -1.78 3.70
N PHE A 92 17.54 -0.77 3.85
CA PHE A 92 17.85 0.40 4.66
C PHE A 92 17.91 0.10 6.16
N ASN A 93 17.01 -0.71 6.70
CA ASN A 93 17.03 -1.07 8.13
C ASN A 93 18.33 -1.81 8.49
N GLU A 94 18.71 -2.80 7.70
CA GLU A 94 19.97 -3.53 7.92
C GLU A 94 21.20 -2.63 7.79
N PHE A 95 21.21 -1.68 6.83
CA PHE A 95 22.24 -0.65 6.72
C PHE A 95 22.32 0.23 7.97
N ASN A 96 21.16 0.65 8.49
CA ASN A 96 21.06 1.59 9.61
C ASN A 96 21.47 0.97 10.94
N GLU A 97 21.53 -0.37 11.03
CA GLU A 97 22.05 -1.11 12.18
C GLU A 97 23.58 -1.28 12.15
N LYS A 98 24.24 -1.04 11.00
CA LYS A 98 25.70 -1.22 10.89
C LYS A 98 26.47 -0.08 11.55
N SER A 99 27.57 -0.43 12.21
CA SER A 99 28.52 0.57 12.69
C SER A 99 29.24 1.28 11.54
N ALA A 100 29.86 2.42 11.83
CA ALA A 100 30.64 3.18 10.84
C ALA A 100 31.77 2.36 10.20
N LYS A 101 32.30 1.34 10.90
CA LYS A 101 33.35 0.45 10.39
C LYS A 101 32.80 -0.62 9.45
N GLU A 102 31.58 -1.10 9.69
CA GLU A 102 30.96 -2.20 8.94
C GLU A 102 30.19 -1.72 7.71
N VAL A 103 29.66 -0.49 7.75
CA VAL A 103 28.71 0.01 6.76
C VAL A 103 29.24 -0.03 5.33
N THR A 104 30.55 0.22 5.15
CA THR A 104 31.22 0.17 3.83
C THR A 104 31.28 -1.25 3.29
N ALA A 105 31.65 -2.22 4.14
CA ALA A 105 31.71 -3.63 3.77
C ALA A 105 30.30 -4.18 3.48
N PHE A 106 29.32 -3.82 4.32
CA PHE A 106 27.92 -4.17 4.10
C PHE A 106 27.39 -3.67 2.76
N CYS A 107 27.63 -2.40 2.42
CA CYS A 107 27.17 -1.84 1.15
C CYS A 107 27.80 -2.55 -0.05
N ARG A 108 29.11 -2.86 0.02
CA ARG A 108 29.81 -3.60 -1.04
C ARG A 108 29.25 -5.01 -1.21
N ALA A 109 29.07 -5.76 -0.12
CA ALA A 109 28.58 -7.13 -0.15
C ALA A 109 27.15 -7.25 -0.71
N ASN A 110 26.33 -6.22 -0.53
CA ASN A 110 24.92 -6.21 -0.92
C ASN A 110 24.63 -5.38 -2.18
N TYR A 111 25.67 -4.95 -2.91
CA TYR A 111 25.52 -4.11 -4.11
C TYR A 111 24.70 -2.83 -3.83
N LEU A 112 24.96 -2.17 -2.71
CA LEU A 112 24.31 -0.91 -2.32
C LEU A 112 25.27 0.27 -2.47
N SER A 113 24.75 1.41 -2.92
CA SER A 113 25.50 2.67 -3.00
C SER A 113 25.58 3.34 -1.62
N LEU A 114 26.74 3.25 -0.95
CA LEU A 114 26.96 3.92 0.35
C LEU A 114 26.60 5.42 0.34
N PRO A 115 26.97 6.23 -0.68
CA PRO A 115 26.52 7.62 -0.76
C PRO A 115 24.99 7.76 -0.83
N ALA A 116 24.31 6.91 -1.61
CA ALA A 116 22.85 6.94 -1.69
C ALA A 116 22.21 6.58 -0.35
N MET A 117 22.70 5.54 0.33
CA MET A 117 22.18 5.14 1.64
C MET A 117 22.33 6.24 2.70
N ARG A 118 23.48 6.94 2.71
CA ARG A 118 23.69 8.11 3.59
C ARG A 118 22.74 9.26 3.25
N MET A 119 22.51 9.51 1.96
CA MET A 119 21.55 10.53 1.52
C MET A 119 20.13 10.19 1.98
N ILE A 120 19.70 8.94 1.81
CA ILE A 120 18.40 8.45 2.27
C ILE A 120 18.27 8.63 3.79
N ALA A 121 19.30 8.33 4.58
CA ALA A 121 19.29 8.55 6.02
C ALA A 121 19.13 10.05 6.38
N GLY A 122 19.77 10.94 5.63
CA GLY A 122 19.62 12.39 5.77
C GLY A 122 18.20 12.86 5.45
N ILE A 123 17.65 12.45 4.31
CA ILE A 123 16.28 12.77 3.89
C ILE A 123 15.29 12.26 4.94
N ARG A 124 15.44 11.01 5.40
CA ARG A 124 14.60 10.42 6.45
C ARG A 124 14.55 11.29 7.72
N ARG A 125 15.69 11.83 8.16
CA ARG A 125 15.75 12.76 9.30
C ARG A 125 15.03 14.07 8.99
N GLN A 126 15.24 14.63 7.80
CA GLN A 126 14.59 15.88 7.39
C GLN A 126 13.06 15.75 7.32
N LEU A 127 12.55 14.64 6.80
CA LEU A 127 11.10 14.40 6.71
C LEU A 127 10.42 14.37 8.08
N ILE A 128 11.09 13.86 9.11
CA ILE A 128 10.59 13.90 10.48
C ILE A 128 10.56 15.33 11.03
N ILE A 129 11.56 16.14 10.71
CA ILE A 129 11.58 17.56 11.06
C ILE A 129 10.41 18.30 10.39
N GLU A 130 10.17 18.03 9.11
CA GLU A 130 9.04 18.63 8.37
C GLU A 130 7.68 18.21 8.93
N LEU A 131 7.50 16.92 9.28
CA LEU A 131 6.27 16.44 9.91
C LEU A 131 6.00 17.13 11.26
N ARG A 132 7.04 17.44 12.04
CA ARG A 132 6.88 18.24 13.26
C ARG A 132 6.53 19.69 12.94
N ARG A 133 7.14 20.29 11.92
CA ARG A 133 6.84 21.67 11.50
C ARG A 133 5.37 21.84 11.10
N VAL A 134 4.81 20.87 10.38
CA VAL A 134 3.38 20.85 10.01
C VAL A 134 2.46 20.30 11.11
N ARG A 135 2.98 20.09 12.32
CA ARG A 135 2.26 19.65 13.52
C ARG A 135 1.57 18.28 13.41
N MET A 136 2.08 17.41 12.55
CA MET A 136 1.59 16.02 12.41
C MET A 136 2.19 15.07 13.44
N ILE A 137 3.38 15.40 13.94
CA ILE A 137 4.05 14.65 15.00
C ILE A 137 4.71 15.59 16.01
N THR A 138 5.02 15.04 17.17
CA THR A 138 5.77 15.68 18.24
C THR A 138 6.93 14.79 18.65
N TYR A 139 8.02 15.41 19.10
CA TYR A 139 9.15 14.73 19.73
C TYR A 139 10.00 15.74 20.48
N ASP A 140 10.65 15.28 21.54
CA ASP A 140 11.63 16.07 22.29
C ASP A 140 13.05 15.66 21.90
N GLY A 141 13.94 16.65 21.80
CA GLY A 141 15.34 16.44 21.44
C GLY A 141 15.51 15.91 20.02
N ASP A 142 16.12 14.72 19.89
CA ASP A 142 16.47 14.12 18.60
C ASP A 142 15.21 13.76 17.78
N PRO A 143 15.09 14.24 16.52
CA PRO A 143 14.04 13.82 15.59
C PRO A 143 13.81 12.31 15.55
N LEU A 144 14.87 11.50 15.66
CA LEU A 144 14.76 10.04 15.59
C LEU A 144 13.95 9.43 16.75
N ASN A 145 13.68 10.17 17.83
CA ASN A 145 12.79 9.73 18.92
C ASN A 145 11.37 9.47 18.44
N ALA A 146 10.85 10.25 17.48
CA ALA A 146 9.53 10.03 16.88
C ALA A 146 9.40 8.66 16.21
N LEU A 147 10.51 8.07 15.76
CA LEU A 147 10.53 6.76 15.09
C LEU A 147 10.41 5.58 16.07
N ARG A 148 10.57 5.85 17.37
CA ARG A 148 10.45 4.88 18.48
C ARG A 148 9.16 5.07 19.26
N ASP A 149 8.48 6.20 19.10
CA ASP A 149 7.23 6.50 19.76
C ASP A 149 6.10 5.59 19.25
N ALA A 150 5.48 4.85 20.16
CA ALA A 150 4.37 3.94 19.88
C ALA A 150 3.13 4.67 19.35
N THR A 151 2.98 5.96 19.63
CA THR A 151 1.88 6.81 19.12
C THR A 151 1.85 6.80 17.59
N TYR A 152 3.03 6.87 16.96
CA TYR A 152 3.19 6.92 15.50
C TYR A 152 3.63 5.59 14.88
N ASN A 153 4.01 4.60 15.70
CA ASN A 153 4.66 3.36 15.24
C ASN A 153 4.02 2.05 15.73
N LYS A 154 2.81 2.11 16.30
CA LYS A 154 2.09 0.92 16.79
C LYS A 154 2.03 -0.23 15.79
N TYR A 155 1.93 0.07 14.49
CA TYR A 155 1.81 -0.92 13.41
C TYR A 155 3.00 -0.93 12.46
N SER A 156 4.16 -0.39 12.87
CA SER A 156 5.38 -0.36 12.04
C SER A 156 5.94 -1.75 11.70
N SER A 157 5.57 -2.79 12.46
CA SER A 157 5.92 -4.20 12.16
C SER A 157 4.83 -4.93 11.34
N CYS A 158 3.68 -4.31 11.09
CA CYS A 158 2.56 -4.91 10.38
C CYS A 158 2.62 -4.55 8.88
N TRP A 159 3.18 -5.43 8.05
CA TRP A 159 3.32 -5.19 6.61
C TRP A 159 2.02 -4.81 5.90
N PRO A 160 0.85 -5.39 6.23
CA PRO A 160 -0.39 -4.94 5.62
C PRO A 160 -0.76 -3.48 5.89
N MET A 161 -0.35 -2.92 7.04
CA MET A 161 -0.54 -1.48 7.31
C MET A 161 0.39 -0.62 6.46
N VAL A 162 1.62 -1.09 6.25
CA VAL A 162 2.56 -0.42 5.34
C VAL A 162 2.05 -0.53 3.90
N GLN A 163 1.51 -1.67 3.48
CA GLN A 163 0.90 -1.86 2.17
C GLN A 163 -0.33 -0.96 1.97
N ALA A 164 -1.17 -0.81 3.00
CA ALA A 164 -2.28 0.13 2.98
C ALA A 164 -1.80 1.59 2.77
N ALA A 165 -0.75 2.00 3.48
CA ALA A 165 -0.10 3.30 3.26
C ALA A 165 0.43 3.42 1.83
N ILE A 166 1.05 2.36 1.27
CA ILE A 166 1.56 2.31 -0.11
C ILE A 166 0.41 2.47 -1.12
N VAL A 167 -0.70 1.75 -0.97
CA VAL A 167 -1.87 1.91 -1.85
C VAL A 167 -2.37 3.35 -1.80
N ALA A 168 -2.47 3.92 -0.60
CA ALA A 168 -2.83 5.31 -0.42
C ALA A 168 -1.81 6.24 -1.09
N GLY A 169 -0.51 6.05 -0.94
CA GLY A 169 0.50 6.89 -1.59
C GLY A 169 0.51 6.78 -3.13
N CYS A 170 0.43 5.57 -3.63
CA CYS A 170 0.62 5.25 -5.05
C CYS A 170 -0.61 5.51 -5.92
N TYR A 171 -1.83 5.49 -5.37
CA TYR A 171 -3.03 5.72 -6.18
C TYR A 171 -2.97 7.08 -6.92
N PRO A 172 -3.20 7.13 -8.25
CA PRO A 172 -3.90 6.14 -9.08
C PRO A 172 -3.07 4.97 -9.64
N GLY A 173 -1.79 4.84 -9.26
CA GLY A 173 -0.88 3.76 -9.63
C GLY A 173 -1.25 2.40 -9.04
N ILE A 174 -2.38 1.83 -9.48
CA ILE A 174 -2.85 0.48 -9.15
C ILE A 174 -2.87 -0.37 -10.42
N GLY A 175 -2.41 -1.60 -10.31
CA GLY A 175 -2.45 -2.62 -11.36
C GLY A 175 -3.39 -3.75 -10.96
N PHE A 176 -4.16 -4.25 -11.92
CA PHE A 176 -5.04 -5.40 -11.80
C PHE A 176 -4.59 -6.52 -12.72
N VAL A 177 -4.58 -7.74 -12.18
CA VAL A 177 -4.23 -8.96 -12.90
C VAL A 177 -5.38 -9.94 -12.75
N ARG A 178 -5.81 -10.51 -13.89
CA ARG A 178 -6.78 -11.62 -13.86
C ARG A 178 -6.11 -12.84 -13.22
N ALA A 179 -6.80 -13.46 -12.26
CA ALA A 179 -6.35 -14.68 -11.61
C ALA A 179 -5.81 -15.70 -12.63
N GLY A 180 -4.68 -16.34 -12.30
CA GLY A 180 -4.00 -17.32 -13.16
C GLY A 180 -3.07 -16.75 -14.24
N ASN A 181 -3.04 -15.43 -14.48
CA ASN A 181 -2.25 -14.84 -15.58
C ASN A 181 -0.75 -14.65 -15.28
N LYS A 182 -0.23 -15.18 -14.17
CA LYS A 182 1.20 -15.14 -13.74
C LYS A 182 1.91 -13.79 -14.01
N LEU A 183 1.22 -12.66 -13.80
CA LEU A 183 1.70 -11.29 -14.04
C LEU A 183 2.18 -10.98 -15.48
N LYS A 184 1.75 -11.76 -16.49
CA LYS A 184 2.13 -11.53 -17.90
C LYS A 184 1.47 -10.28 -18.51
N LYS A 185 0.25 -9.96 -18.06
CA LYS A 185 -0.53 -8.80 -18.53
C LYS A 185 -1.18 -8.13 -17.34
N ILE A 186 -0.70 -6.93 -17.01
CA ILE A 186 -1.22 -6.10 -15.92
C ILE A 186 -2.04 -4.97 -16.54
N ARG A 187 -3.31 -4.85 -16.13
CA ARG A 187 -4.16 -3.71 -16.51
C ARG A 187 -3.95 -2.59 -15.50
N THR A 188 -3.83 -1.37 -15.98
CA THR A 188 -3.70 -0.17 -15.14
C THR A 188 -4.79 0.82 -15.52
N SER A 189 -4.73 2.04 -15.00
CA SER A 189 -5.57 3.16 -15.46
C SER A 189 -5.37 3.49 -16.94
N THR A 190 -4.24 3.08 -17.53
CA THR A 190 -4.04 3.16 -18.97
C THR A 190 -4.65 1.94 -19.63
N GLU A 191 -5.38 2.12 -20.74
CA GLU A 191 -6.00 1.01 -21.49
C GLU A 191 -4.96 0.01 -22.03
N ALA A 192 -3.70 0.45 -22.17
CA ALA A 192 -2.58 -0.38 -22.55
C ALA A 192 -2.12 -1.30 -21.42
N ALA A 193 -1.82 -2.55 -21.76
CA ALA A 193 -1.32 -3.50 -20.79
C ALA A 193 0.16 -3.27 -20.45
N ALA A 194 0.48 -3.43 -19.18
CA ALA A 194 1.83 -3.31 -18.65
C ALA A 194 2.39 -4.66 -18.18
N THR A 195 3.71 -4.70 -17.99
CA THR A 195 4.44 -5.82 -17.39
C THR A 195 5.28 -5.34 -16.21
N LEU A 196 5.88 -6.24 -15.43
CA LEU A 196 6.84 -5.85 -14.39
C LEU A 196 8.19 -5.46 -14.99
N HIS A 197 8.75 -4.36 -14.49
CA HIS A 197 10.10 -3.95 -14.82
C HIS A 197 11.11 -5.05 -14.48
N PRO A 198 12.16 -5.29 -15.31
CA PRO A 198 13.13 -6.37 -15.08
C PRO A 198 13.85 -6.33 -13.73
N SER A 199 14.00 -5.14 -13.13
CA SER A 199 14.64 -4.99 -11.81
C SER A 199 13.76 -5.46 -10.64
N SER A 200 12.44 -5.55 -10.82
CA SER A 200 11.51 -5.88 -9.74
C SER A 200 11.77 -7.28 -9.16
N VAL A 201 11.80 -7.39 -7.83
CA VAL A 201 11.97 -8.67 -7.12
C VAL A 201 10.78 -9.60 -7.39
N ILE A 202 9.59 -9.03 -7.59
CA ILE A 202 8.34 -9.79 -7.82
C ILE A 202 8.46 -10.62 -9.10
N LYS A 203 9.06 -10.05 -10.15
CA LYS A 203 9.23 -10.75 -11.44
C LYS A 203 10.03 -12.04 -11.24
N ARG A 204 11.12 -11.98 -10.47
CA ARG A 204 11.97 -13.15 -10.18
C ARG A 204 11.30 -14.12 -9.20
N GLN A 205 10.61 -13.62 -8.19
CA GLN A 205 9.89 -14.44 -7.21
C GLN A 205 8.76 -15.24 -7.87
N VAL A 206 7.95 -14.63 -8.74
CA VAL A 206 6.86 -15.32 -9.46
C VAL A 206 7.39 -16.38 -10.41
N LEU A 207 8.49 -16.09 -11.12
CA LEU A 207 9.17 -17.07 -11.97
C LEU A 207 9.77 -18.24 -11.17
N THR A 208 10.25 -17.98 -9.95
CA THR A 208 10.85 -18.99 -9.06
C THR A 208 9.79 -19.83 -8.36
N ALA A 209 8.68 -19.23 -7.92
CA ALA A 209 7.54 -19.92 -7.32
C ALA A 209 6.98 -20.99 -8.28
N SER A 210 6.88 -20.67 -9.58
CA SER A 210 6.51 -21.64 -10.62
C SER A 210 7.44 -22.87 -10.74
N LYS A 211 8.60 -22.87 -10.07
CA LYS A 211 9.59 -23.98 -10.08
C LYS A 211 9.72 -24.70 -8.73
N ARG A 212 9.25 -24.12 -7.63
CA ARG A 212 9.42 -24.61 -6.27
C ARG A 212 8.17 -24.29 -5.46
N SER A 213 7.13 -25.07 -5.70
CA SER A 213 6.01 -25.17 -4.78
C SER A 213 6.50 -25.95 -3.58
N GLU A 214 6.72 -25.25 -2.47
CA GLU A 214 6.57 -25.73 -1.10
C GLU A 214 6.89 -24.54 -0.16
N VAL A 215 5.82 -24.11 0.52
CA VAL A 215 5.73 -23.17 1.66
C VAL A 215 6.16 -21.72 1.40
N ILE A 216 5.14 -20.85 1.22
CA ILE A 216 5.27 -19.38 1.25
C ILE A 216 4.08 -18.80 2.01
N ASN A 217 4.37 -17.87 2.93
CA ASN A 217 3.42 -17.14 3.78
C ASN A 217 2.04 -16.91 3.13
N GLN A 218 1.00 -17.41 3.81
CA GLN A 218 -0.36 -17.63 3.34
C GLN A 218 -0.98 -16.47 2.54
N TYR A 219 -1.09 -16.71 1.23
CA TYR A 219 -2.14 -16.25 0.32
C TYR A 219 -2.71 -17.48 -0.42
N VAL A 220 -3.10 -18.50 0.35
CA VAL A 220 -3.56 -19.80 -0.17
C VAL A 220 -5.07 -19.90 0.03
N THR A 221 -5.82 -20.08 -1.06
CA THR A 221 -7.14 -20.72 -1.04
C THR A 221 -6.92 -22.23 -1.05
N GLU A 222 -7.77 -22.96 -0.33
CA GLU A 222 -7.61 -24.39 0.05
C GLU A 222 -7.34 -25.37 -1.12
N ASP A 223 -7.52 -24.95 -2.37
CA ASP A 223 -7.44 -25.82 -3.56
C ASP A 223 -6.36 -25.45 -4.61
N SER A 224 -5.45 -24.50 -4.35
CA SER A 224 -4.35 -24.22 -5.31
C SER A 224 -3.04 -23.75 -4.67
N GLU A 225 -1.93 -24.41 -5.02
CA GLU A 225 -0.58 -24.21 -4.47
C GLU A 225 0.13 -22.88 -4.85
N ASP A 226 -0.40 -22.10 -5.80
CA ASP A 226 0.20 -20.82 -6.23
C ASP A 226 -0.45 -19.61 -5.54
N PRO A 227 0.32 -18.57 -5.12
CA PRO A 227 -0.25 -17.36 -4.53
C PRO A 227 -1.12 -16.61 -5.55
N VAL A 228 -2.37 -16.32 -5.18
CA VAL A 228 -3.30 -15.58 -6.05
C VAL A 228 -2.99 -14.08 -6.00
N ILE A 229 -2.21 -13.61 -6.97
CA ILE A 229 -1.87 -12.18 -7.12
C ILE A 229 -2.89 -11.50 -8.03
N GLU A 230 -3.78 -10.69 -7.45
CA GLU A 230 -4.80 -9.94 -8.19
C GLU A 230 -4.50 -8.45 -8.31
N TYR A 231 -3.96 -7.82 -7.25
CA TYR A 231 -3.76 -6.37 -7.19
C TYR A 231 -2.32 -5.99 -6.85
N LEU A 232 -1.87 -4.92 -7.48
CA LEU A 232 -0.53 -4.37 -7.35
C LEU A 232 -0.65 -2.85 -7.12
N ALA A 233 0.16 -2.30 -6.22
CA ALA A 233 0.44 -0.87 -6.17
C ALA A 233 1.83 -0.62 -6.76
N PHE A 234 1.97 0.42 -7.58
CA PHE A 234 3.25 0.78 -8.19
C PHE A 234 3.52 2.28 -8.06
N HIS A 235 4.79 2.65 -7.94
CA HIS A 235 5.18 4.05 -7.81
C HIS A 235 5.29 4.75 -9.17
N GLU A 236 5.85 4.08 -10.17
CA GLU A 236 6.14 4.69 -11.47
C GLU A 236 5.75 3.77 -12.63
N LEU A 237 5.19 4.35 -13.68
CA LEU A 237 4.95 3.71 -14.97
C LEU A 237 6.01 4.19 -15.96
N ALA A 238 6.82 3.28 -16.48
CA ALA A 238 7.89 3.58 -17.44
C ALA A 238 7.66 2.87 -18.77
N LYS A 239 7.86 3.57 -19.88
CA LYS A 239 7.89 2.97 -21.22
C LYS A 239 9.29 2.43 -21.50
N ILE A 240 9.37 1.14 -21.82
CA ILE A 240 10.61 0.48 -22.26
C ILE A 240 10.31 -0.18 -23.59
N ASP A 241 11.08 0.19 -24.61
CA ASP A 241 10.83 -0.17 -26.00
C ASP A 241 9.38 0.19 -26.40
N GLU A 242 8.58 -0.81 -26.76
CA GLU A 242 7.17 -0.64 -27.11
C GLU A 242 6.21 -0.96 -25.95
N GLY A 243 6.73 -1.44 -24.82
CA GLY A 243 5.95 -1.90 -23.68
C GLY A 243 5.87 -0.91 -22.52
N LEU A 244 4.75 -0.94 -21.79
CA LEU A 244 4.66 -0.29 -20.48
C LEU A 244 5.19 -1.23 -19.39
N THR A 245 5.96 -0.68 -18.47
CA THR A 245 6.54 -1.43 -17.35
C THR A 245 6.28 -0.72 -16.02
N LEU A 246 5.90 -1.50 -15.01
CA LEU A 246 5.70 -1.01 -13.65
C LEU A 246 7.01 -1.06 -12.89
N ARG A 247 7.41 0.07 -12.28
CA ARG A 247 8.59 0.17 -11.44
C ARG A 247 8.19 0.37 -9.99
N THR A 248 8.99 -0.24 -9.11
CA THR A 248 8.77 -0.27 -7.65
C THR A 248 7.34 -0.71 -7.34
N VAL A 249 7.13 -2.02 -7.29
CA VAL A 249 5.80 -2.62 -7.23
C VAL A 249 5.64 -3.38 -5.91
N THR A 250 4.42 -3.41 -5.38
CA THR A 250 4.03 -4.21 -4.23
C THR A 250 2.71 -4.91 -4.50
N VAL A 251 2.65 -6.21 -4.25
CA VAL A 251 1.39 -6.95 -4.17
C VAL A 251 0.60 -6.45 -2.97
N VAL A 252 -0.68 -6.16 -3.17
CA VAL A 252 -1.54 -5.57 -2.14
C VAL A 252 -2.84 -6.36 -2.00
N PRO A 253 -3.37 -6.48 -0.77
CA PRO A 253 -4.62 -7.17 -0.55
C PRO A 253 -5.81 -6.37 -1.11
N PRO A 254 -6.89 -7.03 -1.56
CA PRO A 254 -8.05 -6.36 -2.14
C PRO A 254 -8.69 -5.31 -1.22
N CYS A 255 -8.72 -5.57 0.09
CA CYS A 255 -9.28 -4.64 1.08
C CYS A 255 -8.50 -3.31 1.16
N ALA A 256 -7.18 -3.32 1.00
CA ALA A 256 -6.39 -2.08 0.94
C ALA A 256 -6.76 -1.25 -0.30
N VAL A 257 -7.02 -1.91 -1.44
CA VAL A 257 -7.47 -1.27 -2.67
C VAL A 257 -8.87 -0.66 -2.47
N VAL A 258 -9.82 -1.40 -1.90
CA VAL A 258 -11.17 -0.87 -1.62
C VAL A 258 -11.12 0.36 -0.72
N LEU A 259 -10.24 0.36 0.29
CA LEU A 259 -10.15 1.44 1.27
C LEU A 259 -9.48 2.70 0.72
N PHE A 260 -8.41 2.56 -0.07
CA PHE A 260 -7.53 3.69 -0.40
C PHE A 260 -7.45 4.04 -1.90
N ALA A 261 -7.98 3.19 -2.80
CA ALA A 261 -8.11 3.53 -4.22
C ALA A 261 -9.48 4.15 -4.54
N GLY A 262 -9.57 4.96 -5.59
CA GLY A 262 -10.80 5.61 -6.04
C GLY A 262 -11.21 6.85 -5.25
N SER A 263 -12.34 7.45 -5.62
CA SER A 263 -12.96 8.55 -4.87
C SER A 263 -13.31 8.16 -3.43
N MET A 264 -12.72 8.84 -2.44
CA MET A 264 -13.01 8.61 -1.01
C MET A 264 -14.49 8.74 -0.68
N ARG A 265 -15.22 9.60 -1.40
CA ARG A 265 -16.68 9.70 -1.30
C ARG A 265 -17.34 8.66 -2.21
N LEU A 266 -18.17 7.81 -1.62
CA LEU A 266 -18.99 6.85 -2.34
C LEU A 266 -20.06 7.58 -3.16
N LYS A 267 -20.37 7.06 -4.36
CA LYS A 267 -21.49 7.59 -5.15
C LYS A 267 -22.81 7.21 -4.45
N LYS A 268 -23.84 8.08 -4.52
CA LYS A 268 -25.16 7.79 -3.95
C LYS A 268 -25.76 6.49 -4.47
N SER A 269 -25.56 6.18 -5.76
CA SER A 269 -25.97 4.92 -6.37
C SER A 269 -25.27 3.72 -5.74
N THR A 270 -23.99 3.85 -5.38
CA THR A 270 -23.24 2.82 -4.66
C THR A 270 -23.79 2.63 -3.25
N ILE A 271 -24.05 3.71 -2.52
CA ILE A 271 -24.61 3.66 -1.16
C ILE A 271 -25.97 2.93 -1.16
N GLN A 272 -26.85 3.30 -2.10
CA GLN A 272 -28.17 2.69 -2.27
C GLN A 272 -28.10 1.22 -2.71
N ASN A 273 -27.22 0.89 -3.66
CA ASN A 273 -27.09 -0.48 -4.16
C ASN A 273 -26.57 -1.47 -3.10
N PHE A 274 -25.87 -0.97 -2.08
CA PHE A 274 -25.27 -1.80 -1.03
C PHE A 274 -25.94 -1.64 0.34
N ASN A 275 -27.06 -0.89 0.43
CA ASN A 275 -27.77 -0.58 1.68
C ASN A 275 -26.85 -0.06 2.79
N ILE A 276 -25.87 0.77 2.44
CA ILE A 276 -24.95 1.36 3.42
C ILE A 276 -25.69 2.51 4.09
N THR A 277 -26.09 2.36 5.35
CA THR A 277 -26.71 3.43 6.13
C THR A 277 -25.69 4.54 6.41
N ASP A 278 -26.16 5.78 6.40
CA ASP A 278 -25.34 6.94 6.76
C ASP A 278 -24.98 6.81 8.25
N PRO A 279 -23.71 6.94 8.67
CA PRO A 279 -23.36 6.80 10.09
C PRO A 279 -24.06 7.81 11.02
N ASP A 280 -24.67 8.86 10.47
CA ASP A 280 -25.45 9.87 11.20
C ASP A 280 -26.98 9.58 11.20
N SER A 281 -27.45 8.50 10.55
CA SER A 281 -28.86 8.10 10.61
C SER A 281 -29.11 7.15 11.78
N GLU A 282 -30.11 7.47 12.62
CA GLU A 282 -30.54 6.66 13.79
C GLU A 282 -31.21 5.32 13.43
N ASP A 283 -31.22 4.96 12.14
CA ASP A 283 -31.79 3.70 11.64
C ASP A 283 -30.69 2.62 11.64
N GLU A 284 -30.61 1.83 12.71
CA GLU A 284 -29.89 0.56 12.68
C GLU A 284 -30.69 -0.42 11.81
N GLY A 285 -30.44 -0.39 10.49
CA GLY A 285 -31.07 -1.31 9.55
C GLY A 285 -30.83 -2.77 9.96
N GLU A 286 -31.91 -3.55 10.07
CA GLU A 286 -31.86 -4.99 10.35
C GLU A 286 -30.96 -5.68 9.30
N VAL A 287 -29.83 -6.23 9.77
CA VAL A 287 -28.95 -7.06 8.94
C VAL A 287 -29.59 -8.44 8.86
N ASP A 288 -30.18 -8.75 7.72
CA ASP A 288 -30.76 -10.06 7.42
C ASP A 288 -29.62 -11.10 7.32
N GLU A 289 -29.33 -11.80 8.42
CA GLU A 289 -28.23 -12.78 8.53
C GLU A 289 -28.40 -13.99 7.59
N ASP A 290 -29.60 -14.22 7.08
CA ASP A 290 -29.97 -15.36 6.22
C ASP A 290 -29.91 -15.04 4.70
N ALA A 291 -29.48 -13.84 4.30
CA ALA A 291 -29.35 -13.49 2.88
C ALA A 291 -28.23 -14.31 2.19
N PRO A 292 -28.49 -14.99 1.05
CA PRO A 292 -27.48 -15.80 0.39
C PRO A 292 -26.29 -14.94 -0.03
N SER A 293 -25.08 -15.42 0.25
CA SER A 293 -23.82 -14.76 -0.08
C SER A 293 -23.73 -14.49 -1.59
N ARG A 294 -24.12 -13.30 -2.03
CA ARG A 294 -23.96 -12.88 -3.42
C ARG A 294 -22.53 -12.39 -3.62
N ASP A 295 -21.85 -12.95 -4.62
CA ASP A 295 -20.61 -12.36 -5.11
C ASP A 295 -20.96 -11.05 -5.83
N VAL A 296 -20.53 -9.93 -5.23
CA VAL A 296 -20.73 -8.60 -5.79
C VAL A 296 -19.39 -8.04 -6.25
N VAL A 297 -19.39 -7.44 -7.44
CA VAL A 297 -18.24 -6.67 -7.92
C VAL A 297 -18.43 -5.23 -7.48
N TYR A 298 -17.53 -4.74 -6.63
CA TYR A 298 -17.49 -3.35 -6.23
C TYR A 298 -16.68 -2.53 -7.24
N PRO A 299 -17.31 -1.68 -8.07
CA PRO A 299 -16.58 -0.81 -8.98
C PRO A 299 -15.94 0.34 -8.20
N ILE A 300 -14.60 0.38 -8.18
CA ILE A 300 -13.84 1.49 -7.55
C ILE A 300 -13.72 2.64 -8.56
N GLU A 301 -13.27 2.32 -9.77
CA GLU A 301 -13.21 3.21 -10.93
C GLU A 301 -13.63 2.43 -12.18
N HIS A 302 -13.76 3.10 -13.33
CA HIS A 302 -14.17 2.45 -14.59
C HIS A 302 -13.25 1.29 -15.04
N TRP A 303 -11.99 1.29 -14.59
CA TRP A 303 -10.96 0.33 -14.97
C TRP A 303 -10.58 -0.65 -13.87
N ILE A 304 -11.11 -0.47 -12.64
CA ILE A 304 -10.79 -1.33 -11.49
C ILE A 304 -12.03 -1.58 -10.62
N GLY A 305 -12.26 -2.86 -10.33
CA GLY A 305 -13.30 -3.30 -9.39
C GLY A 305 -12.83 -4.50 -8.59
N VAL A 306 -13.35 -4.64 -7.38
CA VAL A 306 -12.98 -5.71 -6.44
C VAL A 306 -14.13 -6.68 -6.30
N ARG A 307 -13.88 -7.97 -6.53
CA ARG A 307 -14.86 -9.03 -6.24
C ARG A 307 -14.92 -9.26 -4.74
N ALA A 308 -16.14 -9.33 -4.21
CA ALA A 308 -16.40 -9.42 -2.80
C ALA A 308 -17.64 -10.26 -2.55
N THR A 309 -17.51 -11.29 -1.72
CA THR A 309 -18.67 -12.01 -1.20
C THR A 309 -19.30 -11.15 -0.11
N TYR A 310 -20.55 -10.71 -0.33
CA TYR A 310 -21.25 -9.83 0.60
C TYR A 310 -21.53 -10.57 1.91
N SER A 311 -20.75 -10.23 2.93
CA SER A 311 -20.96 -10.59 4.33
C SER A 311 -20.40 -9.42 5.14
N VAL A 312 -21.07 -9.05 6.24
CA VAL A 312 -20.82 -8.03 7.31
C VAL A 312 -19.50 -7.21 7.27
N ARG A 313 -18.39 -7.82 6.86
CA ARG A 313 -17.06 -7.22 6.61
C ARG A 313 -17.06 -6.07 5.59
N PHE A 314 -17.91 -6.08 4.56
CA PHE A 314 -17.93 -4.99 3.56
C PHE A 314 -18.61 -3.72 4.06
N HIS A 315 -19.69 -3.86 4.82
CA HIS A 315 -20.37 -2.74 5.45
C HIS A 315 -19.41 -1.96 6.37
N VAL A 316 -18.60 -2.69 7.14
CA VAL A 316 -17.54 -2.12 7.97
C VAL A 316 -16.48 -1.38 7.13
N LEU A 317 -16.03 -1.94 6.01
CA LEU A 317 -15.05 -1.27 5.12
C LEU A 317 -15.60 0.03 4.51
N PHE A 318 -16.90 0.10 4.22
CA PHE A 318 -17.55 1.31 3.71
C PHE A 318 -17.73 2.38 4.76
N ILE A 319 -18.09 1.99 5.99
CA ILE A 319 -18.08 2.89 7.15
C ILE A 319 -16.66 3.44 7.36
N PHE A 320 -15.64 2.57 7.34
CA PHE A 320 -14.25 3.00 7.47
C PHE A 320 -13.82 3.96 6.37
N ARG A 321 -14.18 3.70 5.11
CA ARG A 321 -13.84 4.59 3.98
C ARG A 321 -14.52 5.96 4.12
N SER A 322 -15.78 5.99 4.53
CA SER A 322 -16.52 7.22 4.83
C SER A 322 -15.92 7.97 6.02
N PHE A 323 -15.50 7.24 7.07
CA PHE A 323 -14.83 7.82 8.23
C PHE A 323 -13.44 8.38 7.91
N PHE A 324 -12.65 7.71 7.05
CA PHE A 324 -11.38 8.25 6.55
C PHE A 324 -11.58 9.53 5.72
N ALA A 325 -12.71 9.65 5.01
CA ALA A 325 -13.08 10.89 4.34
C ALA A 325 -13.36 12.02 5.35
N VAL A 326 -13.91 11.70 6.53
CA VAL A 326 -14.13 12.64 7.65
C VAL A 326 -12.84 12.94 8.42
N PHE A 327 -11.90 11.98 8.56
CA PHE A 327 -10.60 12.16 9.23
C PHE A 327 -9.75 13.29 8.60
N PHE A 328 -9.82 13.46 7.27
CA PHE A 328 -9.15 14.59 6.62
C PHE A 328 -9.94 15.90 6.67
N VAL A 329 -11.21 15.86 7.11
CA VAL A 329 -12.04 17.05 7.36
C VAL A 329 -11.92 17.51 8.82
N ASN A 330 -11.70 16.59 9.76
CA ASN A 330 -11.53 16.85 11.19
C ASN A 330 -10.26 16.15 11.70
N VAL A 331 -9.22 16.91 12.04
CA VAL A 331 -7.88 16.42 12.47
C VAL A 331 -7.91 15.72 13.85
N GLU A 332 -9.06 15.58 14.48
CA GLU A 332 -9.22 14.80 15.71
C GLU A 332 -10.15 13.62 15.48
N ILE A 333 -9.70 12.40 15.82
CA ILE A 333 -10.42 11.39 16.63
C ILE A 333 -9.69 10.03 16.59
N ILE A 334 -9.43 9.49 17.79
CA ILE A 334 -8.62 8.30 18.12
C ILE A 334 -9.46 6.98 18.18
N ILE A 335 -10.76 7.03 17.93
CA ILE A 335 -11.71 6.00 18.42
C ILE A 335 -11.81 4.75 17.51
N CYS A 336 -11.55 4.83 16.20
CA CYS A 336 -11.85 3.71 15.28
C CYS A 336 -10.77 2.61 15.15
N PHE A 337 -9.60 2.76 15.77
CA PHE A 337 -8.47 1.83 15.60
C PHE A 337 -8.67 0.44 16.24
N LYS A 338 -9.63 0.29 17.16
CA LYS A 338 -9.86 -0.98 17.88
C LYS A 338 -10.52 -2.05 17.00
N SER A 339 -11.46 -1.70 16.10
CA SER A 339 -12.09 -2.65 15.18
C SER A 339 -11.16 -3.06 14.03
N TRP A 340 -10.29 -2.14 13.58
CA TRP A 340 -9.26 -2.42 12.58
C TRP A 340 -8.23 -3.47 13.06
N HIS A 341 -7.78 -3.40 14.32
CA HIS A 341 -6.89 -4.40 14.91
C HIS A 341 -7.51 -5.81 14.92
N ARG A 342 -8.83 -5.94 15.11
CA ARG A 342 -9.54 -7.24 15.04
C ARG A 342 -9.59 -7.84 13.64
N LEU A 343 -9.69 -7.01 12.59
CA LEU A 343 -9.75 -7.46 11.19
C LEU A 343 -8.38 -7.83 10.60
N TYR A 344 -7.30 -7.23 11.09
CA TYR A 344 -5.98 -7.29 10.42
C TYR A 344 -4.81 -7.83 11.27
N CYS A 345 -4.92 -7.88 12.60
CA CYS A 345 -3.79 -8.23 13.49
C CYS A 345 -3.96 -9.53 14.30
N HIS A 346 -5.10 -10.22 14.21
CA HIS A 346 -5.23 -11.60 14.71
C HIS A 346 -5.08 -12.59 13.55
N PRO A 347 -4.38 -13.73 13.74
CA PRO A 347 -4.58 -14.87 12.84
C PRO A 347 -6.07 -15.24 12.94
N LEU A 348 -6.73 -15.38 11.79
CA LEU A 348 -8.10 -15.88 11.72
C LEU A 348 -8.22 -17.11 12.65
N PRO A 349 -9.12 -17.13 13.65
CA PRO A 349 -9.35 -18.34 14.40
C PRO A 349 -9.83 -19.41 13.43
N THR A 350 -9.08 -20.50 13.34
CA THR A 350 -9.35 -21.75 12.62
C THR A 350 -10.57 -22.53 13.15
N ARG A 351 -11.55 -21.84 13.74
CA ARG A 351 -12.72 -22.46 14.39
C ARG A 351 -13.98 -21.72 14.00
N PHE A 352 -14.47 -21.98 12.79
CA PHE A 352 -15.90 -21.96 12.43
C PHE A 352 -16.10 -22.81 11.16
N LEU A 353 -15.52 -24.01 11.15
CA LEU A 353 -15.87 -25.10 10.23
C LEU A 353 -16.09 -26.36 11.07
N SER A 354 -17.12 -26.35 11.90
CA SER A 354 -17.75 -27.58 12.39
C SER A 354 -19.24 -27.28 12.51
N GLY A 355 -19.95 -27.51 11.42
CA GLY A 355 -21.36 -27.16 11.34
C GLY A 355 -22.12 -27.72 10.16
N TYR A 356 -21.51 -28.57 9.30
CA TYR A 356 -22.25 -29.46 8.41
C TYR A 356 -21.42 -30.74 8.28
N GLY A 357 -21.91 -31.80 8.90
CA GLY A 357 -21.24 -33.09 8.96
C GLY A 357 -21.35 -33.84 7.64
N LEU A 358 -20.29 -34.57 7.32
CA LEU A 358 -20.33 -35.79 6.50
C LEU A 358 -19.28 -36.74 7.10
N SER A 359 -19.82 -37.81 7.72
CA SER A 359 -19.22 -39.05 8.24
C SER A 359 -17.83 -39.01 8.85
#